data_AF-A0A9P7ULR1-F1
#
_entry.id   AF-A0A9P7ULR1-F1
#
_cell.length_a   1.000
_cell.length_b   1.000
_cell.length_c   1.000
_cell.angle_alpha   90.00
_cell.angle_beta   90.00
_cell.angle_gamma   90.00
#
_symmetry.space_group_name_H-M   'P 1'
#
loop_
_entity.id
_entity.type
_entity.pdbx_description
1 polymer ?
#
loop_
_entity_poly.entity_id
_entity_poly.type
_entity_poly.pdbx_seq_one_letter_code
_entity_poly.pdbx_strand_id
1 'polypeptide(L)'
;MDDAEDENYSSTEDALSPRPRKSARHHKHSDITRNKVAHVQVPSLPSLKPSSIVNSHWQPRAKERNVIGTTYELPCLRCPNFCILLIFVLLYLVSTVQCTAPQPLSSLSLNANGLSDFVQRDRYIQDAVQALDPHLISISETKSQHLVGNRLRLSNYNIFENPGVPTSNKKASKWGVILAIRKDIHAQLVTVIPRLRGRVCAADLHLPASNGLSVQHRVLSIYAPWDPGGDDIPLFWHDLGDICSAAPRGHWSMYGDYNATLSSCEYISMRPHRPLNTEAYSNFLLRCGGTDLWSQLTNRDASTHYTYKGPFGQTIIDRVACSSQSMLESHISVYRKFFGSTDHRALFARVFLSSDVTLTNSYRQPLNSFTPRFSYPRKGETQRFHTFSSNVAALLKGKPNLMTEINSEPEFDTVYHTYSEVLMSSAQFAFRKPSFYQPSTPPNRNISSFTIKQLLRETKRVNRLIYALKQPDAFTSFPLVVHKNPWSLPFIASFDPSLSYALRQHLPTPNLSLQFNNLLDYLKSVRSSLAKLRYREEKSLLRQKAVSSSRNLVNSVLLGGSAKRLFPSLNARPPLVLSLSNNPNTFLTDPATAGRG
;
A
#
# COMPACT_ATOMS: atom_id res chain seq x y z
N MET A 1 69.74 -25.12 -7.55
CA MET A 1 69.70 -23.67 -7.82
C MET A 1 68.38 -23.16 -7.30
N ASP A 2 68.05 -23.45 -6.04
CA ASP A 2 68.60 -22.89 -4.77
C ASP A 2 67.69 -21.68 -4.43
N ASP A 3 66.94 -21.56 -3.34
CA ASP A 3 66.86 -22.18 -1.99
C ASP A 3 65.37 -22.06 -1.55
N ALA A 4 64.67 -22.95 -0.81
CA ALA A 4 64.93 -23.64 0.45
C ALA A 4 65.10 -22.69 1.66
N GLU A 5 64.02 -22.45 2.40
CA GLU A 5 64.09 -22.31 3.86
C GLU A 5 62.74 -22.65 4.52
N ASP A 6 62.77 -23.73 5.28
CA ASP A 6 61.82 -24.18 6.29
C ASP A 6 61.81 -23.23 7.49
N GLU A 7 60.67 -23.11 8.19
CA GLU A 7 60.72 -23.22 9.66
C GLU A 7 59.34 -23.58 10.26
N ASN A 8 59.33 -24.73 10.93
CA ASN A 8 58.35 -25.21 11.90
C ASN A 8 58.24 -24.25 13.10
N TYR A 9 57.06 -24.13 13.72
CA TYR A 9 56.86 -24.60 15.11
C TYR A 9 55.43 -24.37 15.66
N SER A 10 54.99 -25.40 16.39
CA SER A 10 54.14 -25.39 17.58
C SER A 10 52.62 -25.23 17.49
N SER A 11 51.99 -26.40 17.53
CA SER A 11 50.77 -26.73 18.26
C SER A 11 50.75 -26.24 19.72
N THR A 12 49.60 -25.77 20.18
CA THR A 12 49.10 -25.99 21.54
C THR A 12 47.57 -26.12 21.52
N GLU A 13 47.11 -27.33 21.83
CA GLU A 13 45.76 -27.61 22.30
C GLU A 13 45.56 -26.97 23.67
N ASP A 14 44.37 -26.43 23.94
CA ASP A 14 43.85 -26.36 25.31
C ASP A 14 42.33 -26.51 25.30
N ALA A 15 41.88 -27.54 26.02
CA ALA A 15 40.51 -27.93 26.23
C ALA A 15 39.97 -27.37 27.56
N LEU A 16 38.64 -27.49 27.71
CA LEU A 16 37.86 -27.44 28.96
C LEU A 16 37.41 -26.06 29.49
N SER A 17 36.11 -25.77 29.36
CA SER A 17 35.11 -26.07 30.42
C SER A 17 33.89 -25.12 30.35
N PRO A 18 32.65 -25.64 30.46
CA PRO A 18 31.43 -24.82 30.46
C PRO A 18 31.05 -24.38 31.88
N ARG A 19 30.77 -23.09 32.07
CA ARG A 19 30.16 -22.58 33.31
C ARG A 19 28.63 -22.67 33.28
N PRO A 20 27.97 -23.14 34.35
CA PRO A 20 26.52 -23.19 34.47
C PRO A 20 25.99 -21.84 34.99
N ARG A 21 24.76 -21.46 34.59
CA ARG A 21 24.01 -20.44 35.33
C ARG A 21 22.62 -20.91 35.73
N LYS A 22 22.45 -20.79 37.04
CA LYS A 22 21.41 -21.24 37.95
C LYS A 22 20.01 -20.72 37.63
N SER A 23 19.05 -21.53 38.03
CA SER A 23 17.63 -21.27 38.17
C SER A 23 17.30 -20.40 39.40
N ALA A 24 16.02 -20.02 39.43
CA ALA A 24 15.20 -19.61 40.57
C ALA A 24 15.24 -18.13 40.99
N ARG A 25 14.10 -17.44 40.79
CA ARG A 25 13.38 -16.88 41.94
C ARG A 25 11.88 -16.69 41.70
N HIS A 26 11.19 -16.96 42.78
CA HIS A 26 9.76 -17.03 43.05
C HIS A 26 9.19 -15.68 43.53
N HIS A 27 7.87 -15.65 43.70
CA HIS A 27 6.99 -14.71 44.44
C HIS A 27 6.47 -13.48 43.69
N LYS A 28 5.26 -12.97 43.93
CA LYS A 28 3.93 -13.44 44.40
C LYS A 28 3.05 -12.17 44.43
N HIS A 29 1.76 -12.30 44.15
CA HIS A 29 0.62 -11.42 44.51
C HIS A 29 0.59 -9.93 44.14
N SER A 30 -0.46 -9.52 43.43
CA SER A 30 -1.66 -8.92 44.06
C SER A 30 -2.71 -8.58 42.99
N ASP A 31 -3.85 -9.26 43.07
CA ASP A 31 -5.09 -8.87 42.40
C ASP A 31 -5.78 -7.80 43.25
N ILE A 32 -6.09 -6.66 42.65
CA ILE A 32 -7.00 -5.66 43.22
C ILE A 32 -8.13 -5.43 42.21
N THR A 33 -9.31 -5.81 42.65
CA THR A 33 -10.62 -5.53 42.08
C THR A 33 -10.92 -4.02 42.07
N ARG A 34 -11.55 -3.53 40.99
CA ARG A 34 -12.48 -2.38 41.10
C ARG A 34 -13.46 -2.33 39.93
N ASN A 35 -14.70 -2.67 40.25
CA ASN A 35 -15.91 -2.23 39.57
C ASN A 35 -16.02 -0.71 39.60
N LYS A 36 -16.51 -0.12 38.50
CA LYS A 36 -17.57 0.91 38.52
C LYS A 36 -18.12 1.13 37.10
N VAL A 37 -19.37 0.69 36.94
CA VAL A 37 -20.26 0.99 35.82
C VAL A 37 -20.80 2.41 36.01
N ALA A 38 -20.77 3.21 34.95
CA ALA A 38 -21.50 4.47 34.89
C ALA A 38 -22.43 4.42 33.67
N HIS A 39 -23.74 4.41 33.95
CA HIS A 39 -24.82 4.61 32.99
C HIS A 39 -24.78 6.05 32.47
N VAL A 40 -24.85 6.23 31.15
CA VAL A 40 -25.17 7.51 30.51
C VAL A 40 -26.43 7.31 29.68
N GLN A 41 -27.49 8.04 30.05
CA GLN A 41 -28.77 8.12 29.36
C GLN A 41 -28.62 8.84 28.02
N VAL A 42 -29.31 8.33 26.99
CA VAL A 42 -29.48 8.97 25.68
C VAL A 42 -30.94 9.44 25.57
N PRO A 43 -31.22 10.68 25.13
CA PRO A 43 -32.58 11.17 24.98
C PRO A 43 -33.24 10.67 23.68
N SER A 44 -34.54 10.37 23.79
CA SER A 44 -35.43 9.91 22.72
C SER A 44 -35.92 11.08 21.83
N LEU A 45 -36.03 10.81 20.53
CA LEU A 45 -36.66 11.67 19.51
C LEU A 45 -38.06 11.15 19.14
N PRO A 46 -39.00 12.03 18.72
CA PRO A 46 -40.41 11.71 18.61
C PRO A 46 -40.81 11.04 17.28
N SER A 47 -41.86 10.22 17.34
CA SER A 47 -42.44 9.51 16.20
C SER A 47 -43.39 10.41 15.40
N LEU A 48 -43.28 10.33 14.07
CA LEU A 48 -44.20 10.94 13.12
C LEU A 48 -45.21 9.90 12.63
N LYS A 49 -46.50 10.24 12.74
CA LYS A 49 -47.64 9.50 12.18
C LYS A 49 -47.76 9.76 10.67
N PRO A 50 -48.15 8.79 9.84
CA PRO A 50 -48.63 9.06 8.50
C PRO A 50 -50.16 9.19 8.45
N SER A 51 -50.61 10.22 7.74
CA SER A 51 -51.99 10.53 7.39
C SER A 51 -52.46 9.72 6.17
N SER A 52 -53.72 9.33 6.23
CA SER A 52 -54.53 8.72 5.17
C SER A 52 -54.94 9.75 4.10
N ILE A 53 -54.83 9.40 2.81
CA ILE A 53 -55.53 10.09 1.72
C ILE A 53 -56.23 9.06 0.83
N VAL A 54 -57.44 9.46 0.43
CA VAL A 54 -58.55 8.72 -0.18
C VAL A 54 -58.54 8.85 -1.71
N ASN A 55 -58.95 7.74 -2.36
CA ASN A 55 -59.59 7.53 -3.68
C ASN A 55 -59.59 8.60 -4.79
N SER A 56 -59.34 8.15 -6.03
CA SER A 56 -60.31 8.20 -7.16
C SER A 56 -59.73 7.42 -8.35
N HIS A 57 -60.35 6.33 -8.82
CA HIS A 57 -61.45 6.23 -9.78
C HIS A 57 -61.12 6.76 -11.19
N TRP A 58 -60.74 5.87 -12.12
CA TRP A 58 -60.95 6.00 -13.57
C TRP A 58 -60.92 4.62 -14.23
N GLN A 59 -62.01 4.24 -14.91
CA GLN A 59 -62.09 3.11 -15.85
C GLN A 59 -62.07 3.63 -17.29
N PRO A 60 -61.57 2.83 -18.24
CA PRO A 60 -62.29 2.70 -19.51
C PRO A 60 -62.58 1.24 -19.87
N ARG A 61 -63.82 1.02 -20.34
CA ARG A 61 -64.31 -0.21 -20.98
C ARG A 61 -63.64 -0.43 -22.34
N ALA A 62 -63.08 -1.62 -22.54
CA ALA A 62 -62.73 -2.16 -23.86
C ALA A 62 -63.91 -2.97 -24.44
N LYS A 63 -64.11 -2.89 -25.75
CA LYS A 63 -65.02 -3.75 -26.53
C LYS A 63 -64.34 -5.09 -26.82
N GLU A 64 -65.07 -6.15 -26.53
CA GLU A 64 -64.72 -7.56 -26.69
C GLU A 64 -64.49 -7.96 -28.16
N ARG A 65 -63.47 -8.79 -28.40
CA ARG A 65 -63.44 -9.74 -29.51
C ARG A 65 -63.26 -11.14 -28.92
N ASN A 66 -64.25 -11.99 -29.19
CA ASN A 66 -64.29 -13.39 -28.82
C ASN A 66 -63.12 -14.16 -29.46
N VAL A 67 -62.27 -14.74 -28.62
CA VAL A 67 -61.39 -15.85 -28.98
C VAL A 67 -61.68 -16.95 -27.97
N ILE A 68 -62.15 -18.09 -28.47
CA ILE A 68 -62.34 -19.32 -27.69
C ILE A 68 -60.95 -19.81 -27.32
N GLY A 69 -60.51 -19.48 -26.11
CA GLY A 69 -59.32 -20.03 -25.48
C GLY A 69 -59.75 -20.69 -24.18
N THR A 70 -59.41 -21.97 -24.01
CA THR A 70 -59.57 -22.76 -22.79
C THR A 70 -59.05 -21.98 -21.58
N THR A 71 -59.96 -21.38 -20.81
CA THR A 71 -59.65 -20.72 -19.55
C THR A 71 -59.41 -21.80 -18.50
N TYR A 72 -58.15 -22.05 -18.19
CA TYR A 72 -57.79 -22.61 -16.89
C TYR A 72 -58.22 -21.58 -15.84
N GLU A 73 -59.30 -21.85 -15.12
CA GLU A 73 -59.70 -21.04 -13.98
C GLU A 73 -58.59 -21.08 -12.94
N LEU A 74 -57.76 -20.04 -12.92
CA LEU A 74 -56.79 -19.80 -11.85
C LEU A 74 -57.57 -19.70 -10.53
N PRO A 75 -57.27 -20.54 -9.52
CA PRO A 75 -57.96 -20.50 -8.24
C PRO A 75 -57.82 -19.10 -7.63
N CYS A 76 -58.98 -18.44 -7.49
CA CYS A 76 -59.30 -17.25 -6.73
C CYS A 76 -58.12 -16.36 -6.25
N LEU A 77 -57.73 -15.40 -7.09
CA LEU A 77 -57.02 -14.15 -6.72
C LEU A 77 -57.79 -13.26 -5.70
N ARG A 78 -58.93 -13.72 -5.18
CA ARG A 78 -59.75 -13.01 -4.17
C ARG A 78 -59.39 -13.36 -2.73
N CYS A 79 -58.47 -14.31 -2.50
CA CYS A 79 -57.97 -14.59 -1.17
C CYS A 79 -56.84 -13.61 -0.81
N PRO A 80 -57.06 -12.64 0.12
CA PRO A 80 -56.03 -11.65 0.48
C PRO A 80 -54.74 -12.30 0.97
N ASN A 81 -54.82 -13.50 1.57
CA ASN A 81 -53.67 -14.27 2.03
C ASN A 81 -52.77 -14.75 0.87
N PHE A 82 -53.33 -15.05 -0.31
CA PHE A 82 -52.53 -15.45 -1.47
C PHE A 82 -51.76 -14.27 -2.06
N CYS A 83 -52.40 -13.10 -2.14
CA CYS A 83 -51.72 -11.86 -2.58
C CYS A 83 -50.61 -11.46 -1.61
N ILE A 84 -50.83 -11.58 -0.30
CA ILE A 84 -49.79 -11.33 0.72
C ILE A 84 -48.63 -12.31 0.55
N LEU A 85 -48.91 -13.61 0.40
CA LEU A 85 -47.87 -14.62 0.20
C LEU A 85 -47.08 -14.37 -1.09
N LEU A 86 -47.76 -14.04 -2.20
CA LEU A 86 -47.11 -13.71 -3.47
C LEU A 86 -46.22 -12.46 -3.33
N ILE A 87 -46.67 -11.43 -2.62
CA ILE A 87 -45.86 -10.24 -2.33
C ILE A 87 -44.64 -10.62 -1.48
N PHE A 88 -44.79 -11.48 -0.45
CA PHE A 88 -43.65 -11.96 0.34
C PHE A 88 -42.67 -12.78 -0.49
N VAL A 89 -43.15 -13.65 -1.37
CA VAL A 89 -42.32 -14.44 -2.29
C VAL A 89 -41.61 -13.52 -3.29
N LEU A 90 -42.30 -12.52 -3.85
CA LEU A 90 -41.69 -11.55 -4.75
C LEU A 90 -40.68 -10.66 -4.02
N LEU A 91 -40.96 -10.20 -2.79
CA LEU A 91 -40.00 -9.44 -1.98
C LEU A 91 -38.80 -10.30 -1.58
N TYR A 92 -39.00 -11.59 -1.29
CA TYR A 92 -37.93 -12.55 -1.02
C TYR A 92 -37.09 -12.84 -2.27
N LEU A 93 -37.72 -13.01 -3.43
CA LEU A 93 -37.03 -13.19 -4.71
C LEU A 93 -36.28 -11.92 -5.12
N VAL A 94 -36.85 -10.73 -4.92
CA VAL A 94 -36.18 -9.45 -5.16
C VAL A 94 -35.01 -9.24 -4.20
N SER A 95 -35.10 -9.72 -2.95
CA SER A 95 -34.00 -9.62 -1.98
C SER A 95 -32.94 -10.72 -2.10
N THR A 96 -33.25 -11.86 -2.73
CA THR A 96 -32.26 -12.90 -3.08
C THR A 96 -31.58 -12.64 -4.42
N VAL A 97 -32.23 -11.93 -5.34
CA VAL A 97 -31.55 -11.24 -6.46
C VAL A 97 -30.91 -9.98 -5.90
N GLN A 98 -29.91 -10.14 -5.03
CA GLN A 98 -28.92 -9.09 -4.83
C GLN A 98 -28.19 -8.94 -6.17
N CYS A 99 -28.74 -8.09 -7.03
CA CYS A 99 -28.02 -7.55 -8.16
C CYS A 99 -26.84 -6.81 -7.54
N THR A 100 -25.70 -7.49 -7.45
CA THR A 100 -24.47 -6.93 -6.92
C THR A 100 -24.10 -5.84 -7.90
N ALA A 101 -24.48 -4.61 -7.55
CA ALA A 101 -24.16 -3.44 -8.35
C ALA A 101 -22.65 -3.50 -8.65
N PRO A 102 -22.24 -3.23 -9.90
CA PRO A 102 -20.84 -3.32 -10.28
C PRO A 102 -20.02 -2.46 -9.33
N GLN A 103 -19.08 -3.09 -8.62
CA GLN A 103 -18.24 -2.33 -7.70
C GLN A 103 -17.29 -1.44 -8.51
N PRO A 104 -17.20 -0.14 -8.19
CA PRO A 104 -16.35 0.75 -8.94
C PRO A 104 -14.88 0.40 -8.71
N LEU A 105 -14.08 0.48 -9.77
CA LEU A 105 -12.63 0.43 -9.68
C LEU A 105 -12.13 1.75 -9.08
N SER A 106 -11.81 1.75 -7.78
CA SER A 106 -11.29 2.90 -7.05
C SER A 106 -9.78 3.04 -7.20
N SER A 107 -9.30 4.27 -7.23
CA SER A 107 -7.89 4.57 -7.48
C SER A 107 -7.41 5.80 -6.70
N LEU A 108 -6.14 5.80 -6.35
CA LEU A 108 -5.40 6.93 -5.81
C LEU A 108 -4.24 7.24 -6.76
N SER A 109 -4.14 8.46 -7.29
CA SER A 109 -3.02 8.88 -8.15
C SER A 109 -2.25 10.03 -7.53
N LEU A 110 -0.92 10.02 -7.58
CA LEU A 110 -0.08 11.06 -7.01
C LEU A 110 1.21 11.22 -7.80
N ASN A 111 1.47 12.41 -8.33
CA ASN A 111 2.83 12.79 -8.67
C ASN A 111 3.63 13.08 -7.38
N ALA A 112 4.65 12.26 -7.16
CA ALA A 112 5.51 12.36 -6.01
C ALA A 112 6.50 13.53 -6.13
N ASN A 113 6.99 13.90 -7.32
CA ASN A 113 8.12 14.81 -7.48
C ASN A 113 9.36 14.33 -6.67
N GLY A 114 9.62 13.02 -6.70
CA GLY A 114 10.82 12.35 -6.19
C GLY A 114 10.73 11.75 -4.78
N LEU A 115 10.83 10.43 -4.65
CA LEU A 115 10.69 9.69 -3.37
C LEU A 115 11.93 9.71 -2.45
N SER A 116 12.75 10.75 -2.50
CA SER A 116 14.00 10.84 -1.71
C SER A 116 13.74 10.99 -0.20
N ASP A 117 12.74 11.78 0.22
CA ASP A 117 12.27 11.84 1.61
C ASP A 117 11.22 10.75 1.89
N PHE A 118 11.70 9.52 1.84
CA PHE A 118 10.86 8.34 1.84
C PHE A 118 9.94 8.25 3.08
N VAL A 119 10.42 8.67 4.26
CA VAL A 119 9.72 8.45 5.53
C VAL A 119 8.43 9.26 5.64
N GLN A 120 8.48 10.54 5.25
CA GLN A 120 7.31 11.40 5.35
C GLN A 120 6.26 11.03 4.28
N ARG A 121 6.72 10.77 3.06
CA ARG A 121 5.87 10.42 1.92
C ARG A 121 5.17 9.08 2.09
N ASP A 122 5.89 8.06 2.55
CA ASP A 122 5.34 6.74 2.87
C ASP A 122 4.22 6.83 3.92
N ARG A 123 4.37 7.70 4.93
CA ARG A 123 3.29 7.92 5.92
C ARG A 123 2.06 8.55 5.28
N TYR A 124 2.20 9.61 4.48
CA TYR A 124 1.03 10.24 3.85
C TYR A 124 0.31 9.29 2.89
N ILE A 125 1.07 8.48 2.15
CA ILE A 125 0.50 7.44 1.26
C ILE A 125 -0.25 6.41 2.10
N GLN A 126 0.32 5.91 3.20
CA GLN A 126 -0.36 4.97 4.10
C GLN A 126 -1.64 5.55 4.69
N ASP A 127 -1.60 6.80 5.17
CA ASP A 127 -2.78 7.45 5.73
C ASP A 127 -3.90 7.59 4.69
N ALA A 128 -3.56 7.89 3.43
CA ALA A 128 -4.51 7.96 2.33
C ALA A 128 -5.06 6.58 1.95
N VAL A 129 -4.20 5.57 1.87
CA VAL A 129 -4.58 4.18 1.59
C VAL A 129 -5.49 3.63 2.68
N GLN A 130 -5.16 3.86 3.95
CA GLN A 130 -6.01 3.42 5.08
C GLN A 130 -7.38 4.13 5.07
N ALA A 131 -7.42 5.39 4.67
CA ALA A 131 -8.66 6.16 4.65
C ALA A 131 -9.57 5.85 3.45
N LEU A 132 -8.98 5.50 2.30
CA LEU A 132 -9.71 5.33 1.03
C LEU A 132 -9.86 3.88 0.58
N ASP A 133 -9.00 2.99 1.07
CA ASP A 133 -8.84 1.58 0.63
C ASP A 133 -8.93 1.41 -0.91
N PRO A 134 -8.09 2.11 -1.70
CA PRO A 134 -8.21 2.11 -3.15
C PRO A 134 -7.82 0.75 -3.75
N HIS A 135 -8.45 0.34 -4.84
CA HIS A 135 -8.05 -0.85 -5.61
C HIS A 135 -6.68 -0.67 -6.27
N LEU A 136 -6.40 0.55 -6.72
CA LEU A 136 -5.20 0.91 -7.46
C LEU A 136 -4.51 2.13 -6.86
N ILE A 137 -3.18 2.15 -6.92
CA ILE A 137 -2.37 3.31 -6.56
C ILE A 137 -1.40 3.60 -7.70
N SER A 138 -1.49 4.79 -8.29
CA SER A 138 -0.55 5.31 -9.27
C SER A 138 0.36 6.34 -8.60
N ILE A 139 1.67 6.14 -8.68
CA ILE A 139 2.65 7.13 -8.19
C ILE A 139 3.60 7.46 -9.34
N SER A 140 3.59 8.71 -9.77
CA SER A 140 4.45 9.21 -10.84
C SER A 140 5.64 10.01 -10.29
N GLU A 141 6.64 10.21 -11.14
CA GLU A 141 7.87 10.96 -10.87
C GLU A 141 8.62 10.51 -9.61
N THR A 142 8.88 9.21 -9.47
CA THR A 142 9.59 8.67 -8.29
C THR A 142 11.04 9.14 -8.16
N LYS A 143 11.64 9.60 -9.26
CA LYS A 143 13.04 10.05 -9.44
C LYS A 143 14.06 9.06 -8.88
N SER A 144 13.81 7.76 -9.03
CA SER A 144 14.71 6.71 -8.56
C SER A 144 15.15 5.77 -9.68
N GLN A 145 16.46 5.60 -9.85
CA GLN A 145 17.06 4.60 -10.76
C GLN A 145 16.83 3.16 -10.28
N HIS A 146 16.54 2.98 -8.99
CA HIS A 146 16.30 1.67 -8.38
C HIS A 146 14.84 1.52 -8.01
N LEU A 147 14.39 0.25 -7.97
CA LEU A 147 13.06 -0.08 -7.50
C LEU A 147 12.89 0.39 -6.04
N VAL A 148 11.99 1.36 -5.84
CA VAL A 148 11.65 1.92 -4.53
C VAL A 148 10.29 1.46 -4.03
N GLY A 149 9.51 0.76 -4.85
CA GLY A 149 8.22 0.20 -4.49
C GLY A 149 8.27 -0.65 -3.23
N ASN A 150 9.30 -1.48 -3.06
CA ASN A 150 9.50 -2.33 -1.87
C ASN A 150 9.70 -1.55 -0.56
N ARG A 151 10.00 -0.26 -0.64
CA ARG A 151 10.12 0.59 0.54
C ARG A 151 8.74 1.06 1.01
N LEU A 152 7.75 1.14 0.11
CA LEU A 152 6.39 1.58 0.43
C LEU A 152 5.73 0.47 1.26
N ARG A 153 5.19 0.80 2.45
CA ARG A 153 4.54 -0.22 3.30
C ARG A 153 3.11 -0.50 2.85
N LEU A 154 2.99 -0.94 1.60
CA LEU A 154 1.73 -1.31 0.95
C LEU A 154 1.58 -2.83 0.95
N SER A 155 1.51 -3.44 2.14
CA SER A 155 1.54 -4.91 2.30
C SER A 155 0.40 -5.64 1.59
N ASN A 156 -0.72 -4.95 1.35
CA ASN A 156 -1.91 -5.48 0.70
C ASN A 156 -1.92 -5.26 -0.82
N TYR A 157 -0.81 -4.79 -1.39
CA TYR A 157 -0.69 -4.48 -2.82
C TYR A 157 0.44 -5.28 -3.46
N ASN A 158 0.23 -5.70 -4.70
CA ASN A 158 1.27 -6.08 -5.64
C ASN A 158 1.81 -4.80 -6.28
N ILE A 159 3.13 -4.61 -6.25
CA ILE A 159 3.76 -3.37 -6.73
C ILE A 159 4.49 -3.67 -8.03
N PHE A 160 4.06 -2.99 -9.10
CA PHE A 160 4.71 -2.95 -10.39
C PHE A 160 5.39 -1.58 -10.54
N GLU A 161 6.61 -1.57 -11.05
CA GLU A 161 7.41 -0.34 -11.09
C GLU A 161 8.25 -0.31 -12.37
N ASN A 162 8.25 0.86 -13.02
CA ASN A 162 9.18 1.18 -14.09
C ASN A 162 10.14 2.27 -13.56
N PRO A 163 11.40 1.93 -13.24
CA PRO A 163 12.31 2.86 -12.57
C PRO A 163 12.66 4.05 -13.45
N GLY A 164 13.03 5.16 -12.81
CA GLY A 164 13.47 6.37 -13.48
C GLY A 164 14.74 6.16 -14.30
N VAL A 165 14.87 6.94 -15.37
CA VAL A 165 16.01 6.86 -16.29
C VAL A 165 17.17 7.71 -15.74
N PRO A 166 18.41 7.20 -15.71
CA PRO A 166 19.58 7.97 -15.29
C PRO A 166 19.76 9.21 -16.17
N THR A 167 20.08 10.35 -15.55
CA THR A 167 20.49 11.54 -16.31
C THR A 167 21.99 11.52 -16.62
N SER A 168 22.46 12.41 -17.50
CA SER A 168 23.90 12.66 -17.74
C SER A 168 24.67 12.85 -16.43
N ASN A 169 24.06 13.50 -15.44
CA ASN A 169 24.50 13.43 -14.06
C ASN A 169 24.11 12.07 -13.45
N LYS A 170 25.06 11.13 -13.41
CA LYS A 170 24.86 9.73 -12.95
C LYS A 170 24.22 9.61 -11.56
N LYS A 171 24.24 10.66 -10.74
CA LYS A 171 23.64 10.69 -9.39
C LYS A 171 22.15 11.03 -9.38
N ALA A 172 21.59 11.52 -10.48
CA ALA A 172 20.18 11.88 -10.60
C ALA A 172 19.44 10.96 -11.58
N SER A 173 18.16 10.77 -11.31
CA SER A 173 17.21 10.10 -12.21
C SER A 173 16.07 11.05 -12.52
N LYS A 174 15.57 10.95 -13.74
CA LYS A 174 14.31 11.57 -14.15
C LYS A 174 13.20 10.52 -14.14
N TRP A 175 11.97 10.98 -13.91
CA TRP A 175 10.74 10.19 -14.06
C TRP A 175 10.63 9.05 -13.04
N GLY A 176 10.22 7.87 -13.47
CA GLY A 176 9.91 6.71 -12.64
C GLY A 176 8.42 6.68 -12.28
N VAL A 177 7.80 5.52 -12.47
CA VAL A 177 6.37 5.31 -12.19
C VAL A 177 6.13 3.99 -11.45
N ILE A 178 5.18 4.02 -10.53
CA ILE A 178 4.72 2.85 -9.77
C ILE A 178 3.22 2.68 -10.03
N LEU A 179 2.82 1.44 -10.20
CA LEU A 179 1.45 0.96 -10.20
C LEU A 179 1.32 -0.11 -9.12
N ALA A 180 0.60 0.20 -8.04
CA ALA A 180 0.30 -0.77 -6.99
C ALA A 180 -1.16 -1.22 -7.10
N ILE A 181 -1.40 -2.53 -7.05
CA ILE A 181 -2.71 -3.15 -7.30
C ILE A 181 -3.04 -4.03 -6.11
N ARG A 182 -4.24 -3.89 -5.53
CA ARG A 182 -4.65 -4.64 -4.34
C ARG A 182 -4.57 -6.16 -4.60
N LYS A 183 -4.07 -6.93 -3.63
CA LYS A 183 -3.70 -8.34 -3.80
C LYS A 183 -4.87 -9.29 -4.03
N ASP A 184 -6.07 -8.86 -3.73
CA ASP A 184 -7.32 -9.56 -4.04
C ASP A 184 -7.74 -9.41 -5.51
N ILE A 185 -7.09 -8.51 -6.27
CA ILE A 185 -7.25 -8.37 -7.71
C ILE A 185 -6.10 -9.08 -8.41
N HIS A 186 -6.43 -10.02 -9.31
CA HIS A 186 -5.43 -10.63 -10.16
C HIS A 186 -4.97 -9.64 -11.23
N ALA A 187 -3.66 -9.49 -11.38
CA ALA A 187 -3.06 -8.56 -12.32
C ALA A 187 -1.85 -9.18 -13.02
N GLN A 188 -1.75 -8.93 -14.33
CA GLN A 188 -0.66 -9.35 -15.18
C GLN A 188 0.05 -8.13 -15.76
N LEU A 189 1.37 -8.02 -15.56
CA LEU A 189 2.17 -6.92 -16.10
C LEU A 189 2.16 -6.96 -17.64
N VAL A 190 1.90 -5.81 -18.26
CA VAL A 190 1.96 -5.62 -19.71
C VAL A 190 3.33 -5.07 -20.09
N THR A 191 3.98 -5.67 -21.07
CA THR A 191 5.26 -5.20 -21.58
C THR A 191 5.09 -3.84 -22.24
N VAL A 192 5.93 -2.88 -21.82
CA VAL A 192 5.94 -1.52 -22.39
C VAL A 192 7.10 -1.33 -23.35
N ILE A 193 6.88 -0.57 -24.41
CA ILE A 193 7.90 -0.25 -25.42
C ILE A 193 9.05 0.54 -24.76
N PRO A 194 10.33 0.33 -25.15
CA PRO A 194 11.48 0.98 -24.52
C PRO A 194 11.42 2.50 -24.42
N ARG A 195 10.76 3.19 -25.38
CA ARG A 195 10.58 4.65 -25.37
C ARG A 195 9.76 5.14 -24.17
N LEU A 196 8.84 4.31 -23.67
CA LEU A 196 7.98 4.60 -22.51
C LEU A 196 8.65 4.24 -21.18
N ARG A 197 9.92 3.82 -21.20
CA ARG A 197 10.66 3.42 -20.00
C ARG A 197 10.74 4.56 -18.98
N GLY A 198 10.50 4.21 -17.72
CA GLY A 198 10.42 5.14 -16.60
C GLY A 198 9.19 6.06 -16.62
N ARG A 199 8.31 5.97 -17.62
CA ARG A 199 7.14 6.85 -17.77
C ARG A 199 5.82 6.12 -17.77
N VAL A 200 5.81 4.82 -18.10
CA VAL A 200 4.58 4.02 -18.14
C VAL A 200 4.80 2.69 -17.41
N CYS A 201 3.80 2.30 -16.61
CA CYS A 201 3.65 0.96 -16.09
C CYS A 201 2.21 0.52 -16.37
N ALA A 202 2.02 -0.64 -17.01
CA ALA A 202 0.71 -1.12 -17.43
C ALA A 202 0.46 -2.54 -16.94
N ALA A 203 -0.77 -2.86 -16.55
CA ALA A 203 -1.16 -4.20 -16.14
C ALA A 203 -2.59 -4.52 -16.60
N ASP A 204 -2.85 -5.77 -16.96
CA ASP A 204 -4.19 -6.29 -17.23
C ASP A 204 -4.77 -6.85 -15.93
N LEU A 205 -5.93 -6.32 -15.52
CA LEU A 205 -6.67 -6.76 -14.35
C LEU A 205 -7.71 -7.81 -14.75
N HIS A 206 -7.94 -8.80 -13.88
CA HIS A 206 -9.09 -9.70 -13.99
C HIS A 206 -10.06 -9.38 -12.85
N LEU A 207 -11.13 -8.69 -13.20
CA LEU A 207 -12.13 -8.20 -12.25
C LEU A 207 -13.33 -9.15 -12.20
N PRO A 208 -13.81 -9.55 -11.02
CA PRO A 208 -14.99 -10.41 -10.93
C PRO A 208 -16.23 -9.63 -11.37
N ALA A 209 -17.02 -10.22 -12.26
CA ALA A 209 -18.33 -9.72 -12.65
C ALA A 209 -19.45 -10.46 -11.91
N SER A 210 -20.60 -9.81 -11.77
CA SER A 210 -21.79 -10.35 -11.08
C SER A 210 -22.33 -11.64 -11.70
N ASN A 211 -22.07 -11.88 -12.98
CA ASN A 211 -22.45 -13.09 -13.71
C ASN A 211 -21.47 -14.28 -13.51
N GLY A 212 -20.49 -14.14 -12.61
CA GLY A 212 -19.48 -15.17 -12.35
C GLY A 212 -18.38 -15.25 -13.42
N LEU A 213 -18.37 -14.35 -14.41
CA LEU A 213 -17.26 -14.21 -15.36
C LEU A 213 -16.23 -13.21 -14.86
N SER A 214 -15.10 -13.12 -15.54
CA SER A 214 -14.10 -12.07 -15.29
C SER A 214 -14.09 -11.05 -16.42
N VAL A 215 -14.07 -9.77 -16.06
CA VAL A 215 -13.83 -8.66 -16.98
C VAL A 215 -12.33 -8.37 -16.97
N GLN A 216 -11.71 -8.45 -18.14
CA GLN A 216 -10.34 -8.01 -18.31
C GLN A 216 -10.32 -6.50 -18.54
N HIS A 217 -9.47 -5.79 -17.80
CA HIS A 217 -9.38 -4.34 -17.87
C HIS A 217 -7.93 -3.88 -17.75
N ARG A 218 -7.41 -3.16 -18.74
CA ARG A 218 -6.03 -2.67 -18.73
C ARG A 218 -5.92 -1.39 -17.91
N VAL A 219 -4.98 -1.35 -16.98
CA VAL A 219 -4.69 -0.16 -16.19
C VAL A 219 -3.28 0.35 -16.46
N LEU A 220 -3.14 1.66 -16.57
CA LEU A 220 -1.87 2.33 -16.83
C LEU A 220 -1.57 3.39 -15.76
N SER A 221 -0.36 3.38 -15.23
CA SER A 221 0.24 4.46 -14.44
C SER A 221 1.20 5.23 -15.34
N ILE A 222 1.03 6.56 -15.46
CA ILE A 222 1.81 7.37 -16.40
C ILE A 222 2.46 8.62 -15.81
N TYR A 223 3.55 9.04 -16.45
CA TYR A 223 4.20 10.34 -16.30
C TYR A 223 4.57 10.90 -17.69
N ALA A 224 3.70 11.74 -18.24
CA ALA A 224 3.89 12.34 -19.55
C ALA A 224 5.10 13.31 -19.57
N PRO A 225 5.79 13.47 -20.71
CA PRO A 225 6.85 14.46 -20.86
C PRO A 225 6.35 15.89 -20.65
N TRP A 226 7.11 16.72 -19.92
CA TRP A 226 6.78 18.15 -19.74
C TRP A 226 7.59 19.08 -20.67
N ASP A 227 8.67 18.57 -21.27
CA ASP A 227 9.72 19.38 -21.91
C ASP A 227 9.22 20.04 -23.22
N PRO A 228 9.21 21.38 -23.32
CA PRO A 228 8.73 22.08 -24.52
C PRO A 228 9.67 21.98 -25.73
N GLY A 229 10.88 21.42 -25.59
CA GLY A 229 11.86 21.32 -26.68
C GLY A 229 12.14 19.91 -27.20
N GLY A 230 11.42 18.89 -26.72
CA GLY A 230 11.66 17.49 -27.13
C GLY A 230 10.67 17.00 -28.18
N ASP A 231 11.17 16.41 -29.27
CA ASP A 231 10.39 15.83 -30.38
C ASP A 231 9.53 14.61 -29.98
N ASP A 232 9.62 14.14 -28.74
CA ASP A 232 9.01 12.88 -28.28
C ASP A 232 7.56 13.00 -27.77
N ILE A 233 6.96 14.20 -27.66
CA ILE A 233 5.60 14.34 -27.13
C ILE A 233 4.55 13.58 -27.97
N PRO A 234 4.44 13.80 -29.30
CA PRO A 234 3.45 13.07 -30.11
C PRO A 234 3.72 11.56 -30.11
N LEU A 235 5.00 11.16 -30.13
CA LEU A 235 5.41 9.75 -30.13
C LEU A 235 5.08 9.06 -28.80
N PHE A 236 5.21 9.75 -27.67
CA PHE A 236 4.79 9.23 -26.36
C PHE A 236 3.28 8.91 -26.33
N TRP A 237 2.45 9.85 -26.79
CA TRP A 237 1.00 9.66 -26.85
C TRP A 237 0.59 8.64 -27.91
N HIS A 238 1.35 8.55 -29.01
CA HIS A 238 1.21 7.52 -30.02
C HIS A 238 1.44 6.13 -29.41
N ASP A 239 2.61 5.89 -28.81
CA ASP A 239 2.97 4.60 -28.22
C ASP A 239 2.00 4.20 -27.08
N LEU A 240 1.52 5.17 -26.29
CA LEU A 240 0.48 4.93 -25.28
C LEU A 240 -0.84 4.46 -25.88
N GLY A 241 -1.28 5.09 -26.97
CA GLY A 241 -2.52 4.67 -27.60
C GLY A 241 -2.44 3.30 -28.27
N ASP A 242 -1.25 2.85 -28.69
CA ASP A 242 -1.07 1.48 -29.15
C ASP A 242 -1.27 0.48 -27.99
N ILE A 243 -0.76 0.80 -26.80
CA ILE A 243 -1.00 0.00 -25.57
C ILE A 243 -2.50 -0.02 -25.21
N CYS A 244 -3.19 1.12 -25.30
CA CYS A 244 -4.62 1.19 -25.01
C CYS A 244 -5.47 0.46 -26.07
N SER A 245 -5.12 0.55 -27.34
CA SER A 245 -5.83 -0.13 -28.44
C SER A 245 -5.65 -1.64 -28.38
N ALA A 246 -4.50 -2.11 -27.88
CA ALA A 246 -4.24 -3.52 -27.62
C ALA A 246 -4.87 -4.04 -26.30
N ALA A 247 -5.65 -3.23 -25.59
CA ALA A 247 -6.30 -3.66 -24.36
C ALA A 247 -7.39 -4.71 -24.67
N PRO A 248 -7.57 -5.75 -23.82
CA PRO A 248 -8.63 -6.72 -24.01
C PRO A 248 -9.99 -6.04 -24.14
N ARG A 249 -10.69 -6.30 -25.25
CA ARG A 249 -12.00 -5.69 -25.58
C ARG A 249 -12.00 -4.15 -25.60
N GLY A 250 -10.84 -3.51 -25.74
CA GLY A 250 -10.73 -2.06 -25.68
C GLY A 250 -10.97 -1.47 -24.28
N HIS A 251 -10.95 -2.29 -23.23
CA HIS A 251 -11.19 -1.85 -21.85
C HIS A 251 -9.91 -1.37 -21.19
N TRP A 252 -9.80 -0.05 -20.97
CA TRP A 252 -8.62 0.53 -20.34
C TRP A 252 -8.93 1.75 -19.47
N SER A 253 -8.08 2.00 -18.47
CA SER A 253 -8.01 3.25 -17.72
C SER A 253 -6.58 3.64 -17.39
N MET A 254 -6.32 4.94 -17.30
CA MET A 254 -4.99 5.51 -17.19
C MET A 254 -4.97 6.61 -16.13
N TYR A 255 -3.95 6.60 -15.27
CA TYR A 255 -3.86 7.42 -14.07
C TYR A 255 -2.46 8.01 -13.95
N GLY A 256 -2.34 9.31 -13.67
CA GLY A 256 -1.03 9.89 -13.41
C GLY A 256 -0.96 11.37 -13.75
N ASP A 257 0.26 11.81 -14.05
CA ASP A 257 0.55 13.17 -14.49
C ASP A 257 0.64 13.20 -16.02
N TYR A 258 -0.28 13.95 -16.63
CA TYR A 258 -0.42 14.03 -18.08
C TYR A 258 0.32 15.25 -18.64
N ASN A 259 0.81 16.16 -17.79
CA ASN A 259 1.43 17.42 -18.20
C ASN A 259 0.63 18.17 -19.28
N ALA A 260 -0.70 18.03 -19.27
CA ALA A 260 -1.61 18.54 -20.29
C ALA A 260 -2.84 19.19 -19.65
N THR A 261 -3.27 20.32 -20.21
CA THR A 261 -4.59 20.90 -19.97
C THR A 261 -5.45 20.76 -21.23
N LEU A 262 -6.77 20.59 -21.11
CA LEU A 262 -7.73 20.45 -22.19
C LEU A 262 -8.60 21.71 -22.38
N SER A 263 -8.79 22.52 -21.34
CA SER A 263 -9.54 23.78 -21.43
C SER A 263 -8.86 24.93 -20.69
N SER A 264 -9.19 26.16 -21.05
CA SER A 264 -8.60 27.37 -20.46
C SER A 264 -8.88 27.53 -18.97
N CYS A 265 -10.03 27.06 -18.47
CA CYS A 265 -10.37 27.08 -17.04
C CYS A 265 -9.49 26.14 -16.18
N GLU A 266 -8.72 25.24 -16.79
CA GLU A 266 -7.84 24.32 -16.08
C GLU A 266 -6.45 24.92 -15.81
N TYR A 267 -6.30 26.22 -16.06
CA TYR A 267 -5.04 26.94 -15.92
C TYR A 267 -5.26 28.35 -15.36
N ILE A 268 -4.60 28.66 -14.24
CA ILE A 268 -4.54 30.03 -13.69
C ILE A 268 -3.07 30.43 -13.63
N SER A 269 -2.66 31.36 -14.48
CA SER A 269 -1.32 31.98 -14.42
C SER A 269 -1.34 33.39 -14.99
N MET A 270 -0.33 34.16 -14.60
CA MET A 270 -0.05 35.48 -15.17
C MET A 270 0.50 35.42 -16.60
N ARG A 271 0.93 34.25 -17.09
CA ARG A 271 1.42 34.08 -18.47
C ARG A 271 0.60 33.01 -19.17
N PRO A 272 -0.13 33.31 -20.26
CA PRO A 272 -0.83 32.29 -21.02
C PRO A 272 0.19 31.32 -21.61
N HIS A 273 0.24 30.10 -21.09
CA HIS A 273 1.05 29.01 -21.62
C HIS A 273 0.13 27.88 -22.03
N ARG A 274 0.09 27.57 -23.33
CA ARG A 274 -0.59 26.38 -23.84
C ARG A 274 0.42 25.23 -23.82
N PRO A 275 0.27 24.22 -22.95
CA PRO A 275 1.22 23.12 -22.91
C PRO A 275 1.17 22.34 -24.22
N LEU A 276 2.32 22.00 -24.80
CA LEU A 276 2.41 21.25 -26.07
C LEU A 276 1.68 19.90 -26.02
N ASN A 277 1.53 19.31 -24.82
CA ASN A 277 0.78 18.07 -24.66
C ASN A 277 -0.73 18.21 -24.91
N THR A 278 -1.32 19.41 -24.87
CA THR A 278 -2.78 19.57 -25.01
C THR A 278 -3.30 18.93 -26.29
N GLU A 279 -2.66 19.22 -27.43
CA GLU A 279 -3.08 18.71 -28.73
C GLU A 279 -2.79 17.21 -28.86
N ALA A 280 -1.58 16.78 -28.51
CA ALA A 280 -1.20 15.37 -28.59
C ALA A 280 -2.08 14.47 -27.68
N TYR A 281 -2.41 14.95 -26.48
CA TYR A 281 -3.31 14.24 -25.56
C TYR A 281 -4.75 14.22 -26.08
N SER A 282 -5.25 15.32 -26.64
CA SER A 282 -6.59 15.37 -27.26
C SER A 282 -6.69 14.39 -28.43
N ASN A 283 -5.68 14.34 -29.28
CA ASN A 283 -5.59 13.40 -30.40
C ASN A 283 -5.52 11.94 -29.92
N PHE A 284 -4.79 11.68 -28.83
CA PHE A 284 -4.79 10.36 -28.17
C PHE A 284 -6.20 9.95 -27.71
N LEU A 285 -6.93 10.85 -27.03
CA LEU A 285 -8.29 10.56 -26.56
C LEU A 285 -9.21 10.24 -27.75
N LEU A 286 -9.19 11.06 -28.80
CA LEU A 286 -9.97 10.82 -30.00
C LEU A 286 -9.64 9.47 -30.66
N ARG A 287 -8.35 9.18 -30.84
CA ARG A 287 -7.89 7.95 -31.50
C ARG A 287 -8.25 6.69 -30.73
N CYS A 288 -8.17 6.73 -29.40
CA CYS A 288 -8.37 5.56 -28.55
C CYS A 288 -9.80 5.44 -28.00
N GLY A 289 -10.74 6.29 -28.44
CA GLY A 289 -12.08 6.36 -27.86
C GLY A 289 -12.04 6.63 -26.36
N GLY A 290 -11.13 7.49 -25.92
CA GLY A 290 -10.90 7.81 -24.52
C GLY A 290 -11.76 8.98 -24.05
N THR A 291 -12.19 8.92 -22.80
CA THR A 291 -12.84 10.02 -22.09
C THR A 291 -11.96 10.44 -20.91
N ASP A 292 -11.66 11.73 -20.83
CA ASP A 292 -11.02 12.35 -19.66
C ASP A 292 -12.06 12.66 -18.59
N LEU A 293 -11.79 12.25 -17.35
CA LEU A 293 -12.76 12.36 -16.25
C LEU A 293 -12.97 13.80 -15.78
N TRP A 294 -11.94 14.66 -15.87
CA TRP A 294 -12.12 16.08 -15.54
C TRP A 294 -13.07 16.74 -16.53
N SER A 295 -12.98 16.38 -17.80
CA SER A 295 -13.78 16.92 -18.89
C SER A 295 -15.28 16.64 -18.75
N GLN A 296 -15.65 15.63 -17.96
CA GLN A 296 -17.04 15.31 -17.63
C GLN A 296 -17.62 16.23 -16.54
N LEU A 297 -16.78 16.91 -15.76
CA LEU A 297 -17.24 17.85 -14.74
C LEU A 297 -17.53 19.21 -15.37
N THR A 298 -18.74 19.73 -15.11
CA THR A 298 -19.20 21.04 -15.59
C THR A 298 -18.51 22.20 -14.87
N ASN A 299 -18.05 21.99 -13.65
CA ASN A 299 -17.41 22.98 -12.78
C ASN A 299 -15.90 22.75 -12.61
N ARG A 300 -15.24 22.12 -13.59
CA ARG A 300 -13.78 22.01 -13.58
C ARG A 300 -13.16 23.40 -13.67
N ASP A 301 -12.47 23.80 -12.62
CA ASP A 301 -11.79 25.09 -12.55
C ASP A 301 -10.52 24.94 -11.70
N ALA A 302 -9.40 25.47 -12.18
CA ALA A 302 -8.14 25.34 -11.48
C ALA A 302 -8.15 26.02 -10.09
N SER A 303 -8.99 27.02 -9.83
CA SER A 303 -9.03 27.68 -8.51
C SER A 303 -9.49 26.74 -7.41
N THR A 304 -10.31 25.74 -7.74
CA THR A 304 -10.88 24.76 -6.80
C THR A 304 -10.24 23.38 -6.96
N HIS A 305 -9.97 22.97 -8.20
CA HIS A 305 -9.59 21.61 -8.57
C HIS A 305 -8.15 21.49 -9.07
N TYR A 306 -7.29 22.50 -8.89
CA TYR A 306 -5.87 22.35 -9.27
C TYR A 306 -5.28 21.08 -8.68
N THR A 307 -4.46 20.43 -9.51
CA THR A 307 -3.71 19.23 -9.17
C THR A 307 -2.22 19.52 -9.10
N TYR A 308 -1.78 20.63 -9.68
CA TYR A 308 -0.42 21.15 -9.58
C TYR A 308 -0.42 22.63 -9.20
N LYS A 309 0.51 23.03 -8.33
CA LYS A 309 0.75 24.43 -7.96
C LYS A 309 2.23 24.77 -8.06
N GLY A 310 2.59 25.42 -9.16
CA GLY A 310 3.93 25.93 -9.40
C GLY A 310 4.12 27.39 -8.96
N PRO A 311 5.34 27.94 -9.12
CA PRO A 311 5.63 29.34 -8.80
C PRO A 311 4.85 30.34 -9.67
N PHE A 312 4.41 29.92 -10.85
CA PHE A 312 3.74 30.80 -11.82
C PHE A 312 2.23 30.61 -11.90
N GLY A 313 1.65 29.66 -11.17
CA GLY A 313 0.23 29.37 -11.34
C GLY A 313 -0.22 28.02 -10.81
N GLN A 314 -1.48 27.73 -11.08
CA GLN A 314 -2.18 26.51 -10.70
C GLN A 314 -2.76 25.85 -11.95
N THR A 315 -2.66 24.53 -12.05
CA THR A 315 -3.12 23.80 -13.23
C THR A 315 -3.77 22.47 -12.85
N ILE A 316 -4.62 21.95 -13.74
CA ILE A 316 -5.16 20.58 -13.69
C ILE A 316 -4.40 19.74 -14.73
N ILE A 317 -3.35 19.04 -14.29
CA ILE A 317 -2.47 18.22 -15.16
C ILE A 317 -2.33 16.77 -14.71
N ASP A 318 -2.53 16.47 -13.42
CA ASP A 318 -2.83 15.10 -12.99
C ASP A 318 -4.25 14.75 -13.43
N ARG A 319 -4.41 13.63 -14.14
CA ARG A 319 -5.67 13.24 -14.77
C ARG A 319 -5.95 11.75 -14.62
N VAL A 320 -7.20 11.42 -14.91
CA VAL A 320 -7.66 10.05 -15.15
C VAL A 320 -8.41 10.04 -16.47
N ALA A 321 -8.07 9.10 -17.34
CA ALA A 321 -8.76 8.84 -18.59
C ALA A 321 -9.14 7.37 -18.67
N CYS A 322 -10.22 7.05 -19.36
CA CYS A 322 -10.61 5.66 -19.60
C CYS A 322 -11.27 5.49 -20.97
N SER A 323 -11.32 4.26 -21.44
CA SER A 323 -12.09 3.91 -22.63
C SER A 323 -13.56 4.22 -22.42
N SER A 324 -14.17 4.94 -23.37
CA SER A 324 -15.60 5.23 -23.38
C SER A 324 -16.44 3.96 -23.49
N GLN A 325 -15.89 2.89 -24.09
CA GLN A 325 -16.56 1.58 -24.21
C GLN A 325 -16.65 0.86 -22.87
N SER A 326 -15.65 1.06 -22.00
CA SER A 326 -15.57 0.35 -20.72
C SER A 326 -16.25 1.07 -19.57
N MET A 327 -16.74 2.31 -19.74
CA MET A 327 -17.18 3.16 -18.63
C MET A 327 -18.69 3.36 -18.65
N LEU A 328 -19.36 2.96 -17.56
CA LEU A 328 -20.78 3.27 -17.32
C LEU A 328 -20.94 4.61 -16.61
N GLU A 329 -20.16 4.81 -15.55
CA GLU A 329 -20.17 6.00 -14.72
C GLU A 329 -18.75 6.22 -14.19
N SER A 330 -18.41 7.47 -13.89
CA SER A 330 -17.13 7.77 -13.26
C SER A 330 -17.22 8.96 -12.32
N HIS A 331 -16.28 9.01 -11.39
CA HIS A 331 -16.14 10.11 -10.46
C HIS A 331 -14.66 10.39 -10.25
N ILE A 332 -14.27 11.66 -10.29
CA ILE A 332 -12.92 12.14 -9.98
C ILE A 332 -12.99 13.28 -8.97
N SER A 333 -12.04 13.31 -8.04
CA SER A 333 -11.86 14.43 -7.14
C SER A 333 -10.42 14.57 -6.71
N VAL A 334 -10.04 15.77 -6.27
CA VAL A 334 -8.76 15.98 -5.61
C VAL A 334 -8.87 15.53 -4.17
N TYR A 335 -7.91 14.73 -3.71
CA TYR A 335 -7.86 14.30 -2.32
C TYR A 335 -7.69 15.50 -1.39
N ARG A 336 -8.51 15.53 -0.33
CA ARG A 336 -8.62 16.71 0.55
C ARG A 336 -7.38 16.96 1.38
N LYS A 337 -6.64 15.91 1.76
CA LYS A 337 -5.42 16.08 2.56
C LYS A 337 -4.25 16.42 1.65
N PHE A 338 -3.51 17.45 2.03
CA PHE A 338 -2.29 17.84 1.36
C PHE A 338 -1.17 16.84 1.63
N PHE A 339 -0.47 16.42 0.57
CA PHE A 339 0.74 15.62 0.68
C PHE A 339 1.92 16.59 0.80
N GLY A 340 2.46 16.74 2.01
CA GLY A 340 3.67 17.54 2.21
C GLY A 340 4.81 17.02 1.33
N SER A 341 5.65 17.93 0.81
CA SER A 341 6.83 17.67 -0.03
C SER A 341 6.63 17.40 -1.53
N THR A 342 5.41 17.56 -2.06
CA THR A 342 5.15 17.66 -3.50
C THR A 342 4.37 18.95 -3.79
N ASP A 343 4.55 19.47 -4.99
CA ASP A 343 3.77 20.56 -5.61
C ASP A 343 2.47 20.07 -6.25
N HIS A 344 2.24 18.76 -6.22
CA HIS A 344 1.02 18.13 -6.70
C HIS A 344 0.04 17.74 -5.58
N ARG A 345 -1.24 17.62 -5.94
CA ARG A 345 -2.30 17.07 -5.08
C ARG A 345 -2.71 15.71 -5.61
N ALA A 346 -2.87 14.75 -4.70
CA ALA A 346 -3.33 13.43 -5.09
C ALA A 346 -4.77 13.46 -5.64
N LEU A 347 -5.06 12.58 -6.58
CA LEU A 347 -6.39 12.35 -7.12
C LEU A 347 -7.00 11.09 -6.52
N PHE A 348 -8.29 11.14 -6.30
CA PHE A 348 -9.10 9.95 -6.07
C PHE A 348 -10.11 9.81 -7.20
N ALA A 349 -10.17 8.63 -7.82
CA ALA A 349 -11.15 8.36 -8.86
C ALA A 349 -11.82 7.00 -8.67
N ARG A 350 -13.06 6.90 -9.14
CA ARG A 350 -13.86 5.68 -9.22
C ARG A 350 -14.38 5.54 -10.65
N VAL A 351 -14.19 4.38 -11.24
CA VAL A 351 -14.69 4.06 -12.58
C VAL A 351 -15.59 2.83 -12.48
N PHE A 352 -16.86 2.97 -12.87
CA PHE A 352 -17.80 1.87 -12.97
C PHE A 352 -17.64 1.25 -14.36
N LEU A 353 -17.23 -0.01 -14.39
CA LEU A 353 -16.92 -0.68 -15.65
C LEU A 353 -18.18 -1.31 -16.26
N SER A 354 -18.34 -1.18 -17.58
CA SER A 354 -19.36 -1.90 -18.33
C SER A 354 -19.05 -3.38 -18.32
N SER A 355 -20.03 -4.18 -17.92
CA SER A 355 -19.96 -5.64 -17.95
C SER A 355 -20.56 -6.18 -19.25
N ASP A 356 -20.29 -5.54 -20.40
CA ASP A 356 -20.75 -5.98 -21.71
C ASP A 356 -20.14 -7.36 -22.05
N VAL A 357 -20.76 -8.37 -21.47
CA VAL A 357 -20.63 -9.76 -21.86
C VAL A 357 -21.76 -10.02 -22.83
N THR A 358 -21.67 -9.43 -24.03
CA THR A 358 -22.28 -10.10 -25.18
C THR A 358 -21.61 -11.47 -25.28
N LEU A 359 -22.42 -12.52 -25.18
CA LEU A 359 -22.09 -13.94 -25.04
C LEU A 359 -21.31 -14.53 -26.22
N THR A 360 -20.14 -13.99 -26.56
CA THR A 360 -19.24 -14.63 -27.52
C THR A 360 -18.22 -15.46 -26.75
N ASN A 361 -18.51 -16.76 -26.63
CA ASN A 361 -17.61 -17.85 -26.25
C ASN A 361 -16.63 -17.54 -25.11
N SER A 362 -17.14 -17.36 -23.89
CA SER A 362 -16.30 -17.23 -22.70
C SER A 362 -16.05 -18.60 -22.08
N TYR A 363 -14.81 -19.08 -22.17
CA TYR A 363 -14.31 -20.11 -21.26
C TYR A 363 -14.63 -19.66 -19.83
N ARG A 364 -15.50 -20.39 -19.13
CA ARG A 364 -15.67 -20.25 -17.68
C ARG A 364 -14.37 -20.72 -17.05
N GLN A 365 -13.40 -19.83 -16.88
CA GLN A 365 -12.39 -20.07 -15.86
C GLN A 365 -13.11 -19.97 -14.51
N PRO A 366 -13.12 -21.02 -13.68
CA PRO A 366 -13.59 -20.87 -12.31
C PRO A 366 -12.79 -19.73 -11.67
N LEU A 367 -13.49 -18.81 -10.99
CA LEU A 367 -12.86 -17.76 -10.20
C LEU A 367 -11.81 -18.41 -9.31
N ASN A 368 -10.54 -18.26 -9.66
CA ASN A 368 -9.44 -18.63 -8.80
C ASN A 368 -9.40 -17.62 -7.65
N SER A 369 -10.28 -17.79 -6.65
CA SER A 369 -9.85 -17.53 -5.28
C SER A 369 -8.62 -18.39 -5.10
N PHE A 370 -7.42 -17.82 -5.18
CA PHE A 370 -6.21 -18.61 -4.95
C PHE A 370 -6.35 -19.25 -3.58
N THR A 371 -6.59 -20.55 -3.55
CA THR A 371 -6.65 -21.30 -2.30
C THR A 371 -5.31 -21.03 -1.62
N PRO A 372 -5.31 -20.43 -0.41
CA PRO A 372 -4.08 -20.04 0.25
C PRO A 372 -3.11 -21.22 0.26
N ARG A 373 -1.93 -21.03 -0.36
CA ARG A 373 -0.90 -22.07 -0.45
C ARG A 373 -0.47 -22.46 0.96
N PHE A 374 -0.25 -23.75 1.20
CA PHE A 374 0.28 -24.22 2.47
C PHE A 374 1.63 -23.54 2.77
N SER A 375 1.82 -23.10 4.02
CA SER A 375 3.10 -22.55 4.44
C SER A 375 4.13 -23.66 4.56
N TYR A 376 5.32 -23.44 4.01
CA TYR A 376 6.45 -24.35 4.20
C TYR A 376 6.79 -24.47 5.71
N PRO A 377 6.90 -25.69 6.28
CA PRO A 377 7.27 -25.89 7.68
C PRO A 377 8.58 -25.19 8.06
N ARG A 378 8.66 -24.63 9.27
CA ARG A 378 9.90 -23.98 9.76
C ARG A 378 10.98 -25.04 10.04
N LYS A 379 12.24 -24.61 10.20
CA LYS A 379 13.40 -25.49 10.45
C LYS A 379 13.24 -26.42 11.68
N GLY A 380 12.36 -26.10 12.63
CA GLY A 380 12.03 -26.94 13.79
C GLY A 380 10.75 -27.77 13.67
N GLU A 381 10.07 -27.75 12.51
CA GLU A 381 8.80 -28.45 12.28
C GLU A 381 8.95 -29.61 11.28
N THR A 382 10.15 -30.21 11.19
CA THR A 382 10.46 -31.31 10.26
C THR A 382 9.51 -32.50 10.38
N GLN A 383 9.01 -32.77 11.59
CA GLN A 383 7.99 -33.79 11.85
C GLN A 383 6.75 -33.69 10.95
N ARG A 384 6.38 -32.48 10.48
CA ARG A 384 5.24 -32.30 9.56
C ARG A 384 5.44 -32.99 8.22
N PHE A 385 6.68 -33.07 7.72
CA PHE A 385 6.96 -33.80 6.48
C PHE A 385 6.78 -35.31 6.66
N HIS A 386 7.18 -35.84 7.82
CA HIS A 386 6.91 -37.24 8.17
C HIS A 386 5.41 -37.50 8.28
N THR A 387 4.67 -36.62 8.96
CA THR A 387 3.19 -36.70 9.03
C THR A 387 2.56 -36.68 7.64
N PHE A 388 3.01 -35.79 6.75
CA PHE A 388 2.55 -35.73 5.36
C PHE A 388 2.81 -37.06 4.63
N SER A 389 4.05 -37.55 4.65
CA SER A 389 4.45 -38.78 3.96
C SER A 389 3.69 -40.00 4.49
N SER A 390 3.55 -40.14 5.81
CA SER A 390 2.81 -41.25 6.41
C SER A 390 1.32 -41.21 6.04
N ASN A 391 0.72 -40.02 5.98
CA ASN A 391 -0.68 -39.86 5.59
C ASN A 391 -0.91 -40.16 4.11
N VAL A 392 0.01 -39.75 3.22
CA VAL A 392 -0.02 -40.13 1.80
C VAL A 392 0.03 -41.65 1.66
N ALA A 393 0.97 -42.31 2.33
CA ALA A 393 1.10 -43.77 2.27
C ALA A 393 -0.15 -44.49 2.79
N ALA A 394 -0.73 -44.01 3.90
CA ALA A 394 -1.96 -44.57 4.47
C ALA A 394 -3.16 -44.43 3.52
N LEU A 395 -3.34 -43.26 2.91
CA LEU A 395 -4.44 -42.99 1.97
C LEU A 395 -4.28 -43.77 0.65
N LEU A 396 -3.05 -43.94 0.16
CA LEU A 396 -2.79 -44.74 -1.05
C LEU A 396 -3.03 -46.23 -0.81
N LYS A 397 -2.74 -46.76 0.38
CA LYS A 397 -3.01 -48.16 0.72
C LYS A 397 -4.49 -48.52 0.61
N GLY A 398 -5.38 -47.55 0.84
CA GLY A 398 -6.84 -47.72 0.68
C GLY A 398 -7.34 -47.60 -0.77
N LYS A 399 -6.47 -47.33 -1.74
CA LYS A 399 -6.83 -47.11 -3.16
C LYS A 399 -5.99 -48.01 -4.09
N PRO A 400 -6.19 -49.34 -4.06
CA PRO A 400 -5.39 -50.30 -4.84
C PRO A 400 -5.47 -50.06 -6.36
N ASN A 401 -6.57 -49.47 -6.84
CA ASN A 401 -6.80 -49.17 -8.25
C ASN A 401 -5.86 -48.09 -8.84
N LEU A 402 -5.00 -47.47 -8.03
CA LEU A 402 -4.02 -46.50 -8.52
C LEU A 402 -2.74 -47.13 -9.06
N MET A 403 -2.56 -48.44 -8.83
CA MET A 403 -1.38 -49.19 -9.29
C MET A 403 -1.64 -49.97 -10.58
N THR A 404 -2.83 -49.85 -11.18
CA THR A 404 -3.13 -50.48 -12.46
C THR A 404 -2.55 -49.68 -13.61
N GLU A 405 -2.15 -50.37 -14.67
CA GLU A 405 -1.65 -49.75 -15.89
C GLU A 405 -2.75 -48.85 -16.51
N ILE A 406 -2.38 -47.63 -16.87
CA ILE A 406 -3.30 -46.63 -17.43
C ILE A 406 -3.39 -46.89 -18.93
N ASN A 407 -4.53 -47.39 -19.40
CA ASN A 407 -4.72 -47.80 -20.80
C ASN A 407 -5.67 -46.86 -21.57
N SER A 408 -6.24 -45.87 -20.89
CA SER A 408 -7.14 -44.90 -21.49
C SER A 408 -7.05 -43.52 -20.85
N GLU A 409 -7.49 -42.49 -21.57
CA GLU A 409 -7.54 -41.10 -21.09
C GLU A 409 -8.48 -40.90 -19.88
N PRO A 410 -9.68 -41.53 -19.83
CA PRO A 410 -10.53 -41.46 -18.63
C PRO A 410 -9.90 -42.11 -17.40
N GLU A 411 -9.13 -43.19 -17.58
CA GLU A 411 -8.37 -43.81 -16.49
C GLU A 411 -7.25 -42.89 -16.00
N PHE A 412 -6.55 -42.21 -16.92
CA PHE A 412 -5.54 -41.21 -16.58
C PHE A 412 -6.13 -40.10 -15.72
N ASP A 413 -7.25 -39.51 -16.15
CA ASP A 413 -7.93 -38.45 -15.41
C ASP A 413 -8.36 -38.91 -14.02
N THR A 414 -8.89 -40.13 -13.93
CA THR A 414 -9.30 -40.74 -12.67
C THR A 414 -8.10 -40.90 -11.73
N VAL A 415 -7.00 -41.45 -12.22
CA VAL A 415 -5.77 -41.66 -11.44
C VAL A 415 -5.16 -40.31 -11.01
N TYR A 416 -5.07 -39.34 -11.93
CA TYR A 416 -4.54 -38.01 -11.66
C TYR A 416 -5.36 -37.25 -10.61
N HIS A 417 -6.69 -37.24 -10.75
CA HIS A 417 -7.57 -36.62 -9.76
C HIS A 417 -7.42 -37.28 -8.40
N THR A 418 -7.36 -38.61 -8.38
CA THR A 418 -7.23 -39.36 -7.13
C THR A 418 -5.90 -39.07 -6.41
N TYR A 419 -4.77 -39.01 -7.13
CA TYR A 419 -3.47 -38.60 -6.55
C TYR A 419 -3.52 -37.16 -6.05
N SER A 420 -4.10 -36.25 -6.82
CA SER A 420 -4.25 -34.86 -6.45
C SER A 420 -5.03 -34.70 -5.14
N GLU A 421 -6.14 -35.44 -4.98
CA GLU A 421 -6.93 -35.46 -3.75
C GLU A 421 -6.15 -36.00 -2.55
N VAL A 422 -5.37 -37.08 -2.74
CA VAL A 422 -4.55 -37.68 -1.67
C VAL A 422 -3.47 -36.70 -1.21
N LEU A 423 -2.78 -36.05 -2.15
CA LEU A 423 -1.74 -35.06 -1.85
C LEU A 423 -2.35 -33.84 -1.15
N MET A 424 -3.48 -33.33 -1.65
CA MET A 424 -4.14 -32.17 -1.06
C MET A 424 -4.68 -32.46 0.34
N SER A 425 -5.33 -33.61 0.55
CA SER A 425 -5.83 -34.02 1.87
C SER A 425 -4.69 -34.20 2.88
N SER A 426 -3.58 -34.83 2.45
CA SER A 426 -2.39 -34.97 3.29
C SER A 426 -1.73 -33.63 3.60
N ALA A 427 -1.70 -32.70 2.64
CA ALA A 427 -1.17 -31.37 2.85
C ALA A 427 -2.05 -30.57 3.83
N GLN A 428 -3.38 -30.69 3.74
CA GLN A 428 -4.32 -30.08 4.69
C GLN A 428 -4.14 -30.61 6.11
N PHE A 429 -3.85 -31.90 6.25
CA PHE A 429 -3.61 -32.54 7.54
C PHE A 429 -2.25 -32.12 8.15
N ALA A 430 -1.19 -32.14 7.35
CA ALA A 430 0.18 -31.96 7.84
C ALA A 430 0.65 -30.50 7.90
N PHE A 431 0.17 -29.65 6.99
CA PHE A 431 0.65 -28.28 6.83
C PHE A 431 -0.41 -27.24 7.21
N ARG A 432 0.05 -26.08 7.67
CA ARG A 432 -0.83 -24.96 8.00
C ARG A 432 -1.10 -24.14 6.75
N LYS A 433 -2.34 -23.73 6.54
CA LYS A 433 -2.65 -22.61 5.64
C LYS A 433 -2.30 -21.30 6.36
N PRO A 434 -1.78 -20.28 5.66
CA PRO A 434 -1.66 -18.94 6.20
C PRO A 434 -3.00 -18.51 6.80
N SER A 435 -3.04 -18.31 8.12
CA SER A 435 -4.22 -17.70 8.74
C SER A 435 -4.27 -16.25 8.26
N PHE A 436 -5.29 -15.90 7.47
CA PHE A 436 -5.56 -14.52 7.08
C PHE A 436 -5.86 -13.61 8.29
N TYR A 437 -6.10 -14.20 9.45
CA TYR A 437 -6.29 -13.52 10.73
C TYR A 437 -5.11 -13.79 11.65
N GLN A 438 -4.00 -13.12 11.40
CA GLN A 438 -3.25 -12.48 12.48
C GLN A 438 -2.37 -11.43 11.83
N PRO A 439 -2.65 -10.12 12.02
CA PRO A 439 -1.67 -9.10 11.80
C PRO A 439 -0.60 -9.31 12.86
N SER A 440 0.28 -10.29 12.63
CA SER A 440 1.64 -10.17 13.11
C SER A 440 2.20 -8.98 12.34
N THR A 441 1.91 -7.76 12.83
CA THR A 441 2.82 -6.64 12.62
C THR A 441 4.19 -7.25 12.82
N PRO A 442 5.03 -7.37 11.76
CA PRO A 442 6.35 -7.97 11.91
C PRO A 442 6.94 -7.28 13.12
N PRO A 443 7.33 -8.02 14.18
CA PRO A 443 7.56 -7.48 15.51
C PRO A 443 8.37 -6.24 15.28
N ASN A 444 7.74 -5.08 15.51
CA ASN A 444 8.25 -3.79 15.08
C ASN A 444 9.66 -3.78 15.66
N ARG A 445 10.67 -4.03 14.81
CA ARG A 445 12.01 -4.40 15.29
C ARG A 445 12.55 -3.08 15.77
N ASN A 446 12.14 -2.70 16.99
CA ASN A 446 12.34 -1.39 17.55
C ASN A 446 13.84 -1.17 17.47
N ILE A 447 14.24 -0.32 16.52
CA ILE A 447 15.62 0.09 16.34
C ILE A 447 15.90 0.91 17.59
N SER A 448 16.45 0.24 18.61
CA SER A 448 16.55 0.77 19.95
C SER A 448 17.96 0.53 20.44
N SER A 449 18.75 1.59 20.53
CA SER A 449 19.99 1.67 21.32
C SER A 449 19.70 2.39 22.64
N PHE A 450 20.64 2.30 23.58
CA PHE A 450 20.60 3.12 24.81
C PHE A 450 20.48 4.62 24.47
N THR A 451 21.25 5.10 23.49
CA THR A 451 21.22 6.48 22.99
C THR A 451 19.85 6.87 22.46
N ILE A 452 19.20 6.03 21.62
CA ILE A 452 17.85 6.30 21.11
C ILE A 452 16.84 6.40 22.26
N LYS A 453 16.93 5.49 23.25
CA LYS A 453 16.06 5.54 24.44
C LYS A 453 16.26 6.83 25.24
N GLN A 454 17.50 7.28 25.40
CA GLN A 454 17.83 8.53 26.07
C GLN A 454 17.28 9.74 25.30
N LEU A 455 17.47 9.81 23.99
CA LEU A 455 16.94 10.89 23.13
C LEU A 455 15.41 10.95 23.16
N LEU A 456 14.73 9.79 23.17
CA LEU A 456 13.28 9.71 23.32
C LEU A 456 12.81 10.21 24.69
N ARG A 457 13.55 9.87 25.76
CA ARG A 457 13.29 10.36 27.12
C ARG A 457 13.45 11.89 27.20
N GLU A 458 14.52 12.45 26.64
CA GLU A 458 14.72 13.91 26.60
C GLU A 458 13.65 14.60 25.75
N THR A 459 13.25 14.01 24.63
CA THR A 459 12.15 14.55 23.81
C THR A 459 10.84 14.62 24.60
N LYS A 460 10.51 13.58 25.39
CA LYS A 460 9.34 13.57 26.27
C LYS A 460 9.42 14.65 27.35
N ARG A 461 10.59 14.85 27.96
CA ARG A 461 10.85 15.90 28.95
C ARG A 461 10.62 17.30 28.37
N VAL A 462 11.20 17.59 27.22
CA VAL A 462 11.02 18.88 26.51
C VAL A 462 9.55 19.10 26.13
N ASN A 463 8.86 18.07 25.61
CA ASN A 463 7.44 18.19 25.27
C ASN A 463 6.57 18.48 26.50
N ARG A 464 6.92 17.97 27.68
CA ARG A 464 6.20 18.26 28.93
C ARG A 464 6.35 19.73 29.35
N LEU A 465 7.55 20.31 29.18
CA LEU A 465 7.79 21.73 29.44
C LEU A 465 7.04 22.62 28.44
N ILE A 466 7.09 22.28 27.14
CA ILE A 466 6.32 22.96 26.09
C ILE A 466 4.82 22.91 26.40
N TYR A 467 4.31 21.75 26.82
CA TYR A 467 2.90 21.59 27.15
C TYR A 467 2.48 22.49 28.33
N ALA A 468 3.30 22.57 29.37
CA ALA A 468 3.05 23.43 30.53
C ALA A 468 3.07 24.93 30.16
N LEU A 469 4.02 25.38 29.33
CA LEU A 469 4.08 26.76 28.85
C LEU A 469 2.91 27.16 27.93
N LYS A 470 2.25 26.19 27.32
CA LYS A 470 1.09 26.41 26.44
C LYS A 470 -0.24 26.47 27.18
N GLN A 471 -0.27 26.13 28.47
CA GLN A 471 -1.53 26.18 29.21
C GLN A 471 -1.96 27.64 29.43
N PRO A 472 -3.27 27.93 29.44
CA PRO A 472 -3.78 29.27 29.76
C PRO A 472 -3.28 29.79 31.12
N ASP A 473 -2.99 28.90 32.06
CA ASP A 473 -2.51 29.18 33.41
C ASP A 473 -0.98 29.01 33.56
N ALA A 474 -0.21 29.15 32.48
CA ALA A 474 1.23 28.85 32.46
C ALA A 474 2.03 29.49 33.60
N PHE A 475 1.65 30.69 34.06
CA PHE A 475 2.27 31.37 35.21
C PHE A 475 2.22 30.56 36.52
N THR A 476 1.19 29.73 36.70
CA THR A 476 1.02 28.88 37.88
C THR A 476 1.47 27.44 37.57
N SER A 477 1.08 26.90 36.41
CA SER A 477 1.32 25.50 36.09
C SER A 477 2.78 25.20 35.70
N PHE A 478 3.50 26.14 35.07
CA PHE A 478 4.90 25.94 34.68
C PHE A 478 5.85 25.85 35.88
N PRO A 479 5.86 26.80 36.86
CA PRO A 479 6.70 26.68 38.05
C PRO A 479 6.44 25.39 38.84
N LEU A 480 5.17 24.94 38.93
CA LEU A 480 4.81 23.68 39.57
C LEU A 480 5.42 22.47 38.86
N VAL A 481 5.41 22.45 37.53
CA VAL A 481 6.06 21.39 36.75
C VAL A 481 7.56 21.41 36.98
N VAL A 482 8.19 22.59 36.99
CA VAL A 482 9.64 22.75 37.22
C VAL A 482 10.03 22.26 38.61
N HIS A 483 9.31 22.69 39.64
CA HIS A 483 9.53 22.28 41.03
C HIS A 483 9.38 20.77 41.22
N LYS A 484 8.32 20.16 40.66
CA LYS A 484 8.09 18.71 40.75
C LYS A 484 9.10 17.88 39.95
N ASN A 485 9.91 18.51 39.09
CA ASN A 485 10.76 17.81 38.13
C ASN A 485 12.15 18.46 38.07
N PRO A 486 13.09 18.09 38.97
CA PRO A 486 14.44 18.68 39.01
C PRO A 486 15.22 18.57 37.69
N TRP A 487 14.90 17.58 36.86
CA TRP A 487 15.48 17.41 35.52
C TRP A 487 15.16 18.55 34.55
N SER A 488 14.20 19.42 34.86
CA SER A 488 13.83 20.56 34.04
C SER A 488 14.80 21.74 34.18
N LEU A 489 15.42 21.90 35.36
CA LEU A 489 16.30 23.03 35.67
C LEU A 489 17.48 23.17 34.70
N PRO A 490 18.19 22.11 34.27
CA PRO A 490 19.24 22.24 33.28
C PRO A 490 18.78 22.85 31.95
N PHE A 491 17.57 22.54 31.49
CA PHE A 491 17.02 23.13 30.26
C PHE A 491 16.75 24.62 30.40
N ILE A 492 16.25 25.03 31.56
CA ILE A 492 15.94 26.43 31.87
C ILE A 492 17.23 27.21 32.09
N ALA A 493 18.18 26.67 32.85
CA ALA A 493 19.47 27.29 33.09
C ALA A 493 20.29 27.47 31.80
N SER A 494 20.16 26.52 30.84
CA SER A 494 20.80 26.65 29.52
C SER A 494 20.18 27.76 28.66
N PHE A 495 18.92 28.14 28.94
CA PHE A 495 18.26 29.27 28.29
C PHE A 495 18.57 30.59 29.00
N ASP A 496 18.34 30.62 30.32
CA ASP A 496 18.55 31.77 31.18
C ASP A 496 18.83 31.28 32.63
N PRO A 497 20.08 31.38 33.11
CA PRO A 497 20.45 31.01 34.48
C PRO A 497 19.68 31.79 35.55
N SER A 498 19.33 33.06 35.28
CA SER A 498 18.63 33.92 36.23
C SER A 498 17.17 33.48 36.41
N LEU A 499 16.51 33.10 35.31
CA LEU A 499 15.17 32.50 35.34
C LEU A 499 15.18 31.15 36.07
N SER A 500 16.21 30.33 35.85
CA SER A 500 16.35 29.06 36.58
C SER A 500 16.54 29.27 38.09
N TYR A 501 17.29 30.30 38.49
CA TYR A 501 17.48 30.64 39.91
C TYR A 501 16.19 31.15 40.53
N ALA A 502 15.49 32.07 39.85
CA ALA A 502 14.21 32.60 40.32
C ALA A 502 13.14 31.52 40.48
N LEU A 503 13.01 30.60 39.51
CA LEU A 503 12.07 29.49 39.59
C LEU A 503 12.43 28.48 40.69
N ARG A 504 13.73 28.33 41.02
CA ARG A 504 14.19 27.49 42.14
C ARG A 504 13.87 28.13 43.49
N GLN A 505 14.01 29.46 43.61
CA GLN A 505 13.77 30.21 44.85
C GLN A 505 12.34 30.72 45.00
N HIS A 506 11.44 30.40 44.06
CA HIS A 506 10.08 30.93 44.02
C HIS A 506 10.00 32.47 44.05
N LEU A 507 11.00 33.14 43.48
CA LEU A 507 11.06 34.60 43.47
C LEU A 507 10.15 35.19 42.39
N PRO A 508 9.45 36.31 42.66
CA PRO A 508 8.71 37.02 41.64
C PRO A 508 9.68 37.55 40.56
N THR A 509 9.38 37.26 39.30
CA THR A 509 10.20 37.67 38.15
C THR A 509 9.45 38.73 37.34
N PRO A 510 9.94 39.97 37.25
CA PRO A 510 9.36 40.96 36.35
C PRO A 510 9.51 40.47 34.89
N ASN A 511 8.49 40.70 34.05
CA ASN A 511 8.46 40.32 32.62
C ASN A 511 8.38 38.81 32.29
N LEU A 512 7.85 37.98 33.20
CA LEU A 512 7.62 36.53 32.99
C LEU A 512 6.97 36.17 31.65
N SER A 513 5.99 36.97 31.18
CA SER A 513 5.28 36.75 29.91
C SER A 513 6.23 36.67 28.71
N LEU A 514 7.12 37.67 28.57
CA LEU A 514 8.06 37.75 27.45
C LEU A 514 9.12 36.63 27.55
N GLN A 515 9.60 36.36 28.76
CA GLN A 515 10.54 35.27 29.02
C GLN A 515 9.96 33.90 28.69
N PHE A 516 8.66 33.67 28.94
CA PHE A 516 7.99 32.40 28.63
C PHE A 516 7.84 32.16 27.13
N ASN A 517 7.55 33.20 26.35
CA ASN A 517 7.51 33.08 24.88
C ASN A 517 8.89 32.73 24.32
N ASN A 518 9.94 33.41 24.77
CA ASN A 518 11.32 33.13 24.36
C ASN A 518 11.77 31.72 24.78
N LEU A 519 11.42 31.30 26.00
CA LEU A 519 11.69 29.95 26.49
C LEU A 519 10.94 28.89 25.68
N LEU A 520 9.69 29.15 25.29
CA LEU A 520 8.90 28.25 24.46
C LEU A 520 9.56 28.03 23.09
N ASP A 521 10.06 29.10 22.46
CA ASP A 521 10.75 29.00 21.17
C ASP A 521 12.11 28.30 21.29
N TYR A 522 12.86 28.57 22.36
CA TYR A 522 14.06 27.81 22.69
C TYR A 522 13.77 26.30 22.84
N LEU A 523 12.73 25.92 23.60
CA LEU A 523 12.35 24.51 23.78
C LEU A 523 11.89 23.84 22.48
N LYS A 524 11.21 24.56 21.58
CA LYS A 524 10.89 24.07 20.23
C LYS A 524 12.17 23.79 19.43
N SER A 525 13.17 24.66 19.53
CA SER A 525 14.48 24.47 18.89
C SER A 525 15.20 23.24 19.45
N VAL A 526 15.27 23.08 20.78
CA VAL A 526 15.84 21.89 21.44
C VAL A 526 15.14 20.61 20.98
N ARG A 527 13.80 20.61 20.89
CA ARG A 527 13.03 19.46 20.39
C ARG A 527 13.41 19.10 18.94
N SER A 528 13.59 20.09 18.07
CA SER A 528 14.01 19.89 16.68
C SER A 528 15.43 19.27 16.62
N SER A 529 16.36 19.78 17.43
CA SER A 529 17.72 19.24 17.55
C SER A 529 17.74 17.79 18.06
N LEU A 530 16.96 17.47 19.08
CA LEU A 530 16.80 16.09 19.59
C LEU A 530 16.24 15.14 18.51
N ALA A 531 15.28 15.59 17.70
CA ALA A 531 14.74 14.81 16.60
C ALA A 531 15.80 14.53 15.51
N LYS A 532 16.61 15.54 15.15
CA LYS A 532 17.75 15.38 14.22
C LYS A 532 18.79 14.39 14.74
N LEU A 533 19.14 14.47 16.03
CA LEU A 533 20.07 13.52 16.66
C LEU A 533 19.51 12.10 16.67
N ARG A 534 18.22 11.93 17.00
CA ARG A 534 17.56 10.62 16.98
C ARG A 534 17.59 9.99 15.59
N TYR A 535 17.25 10.77 14.57
CA TYR A 535 17.30 10.30 13.18
C TYR A 535 18.70 9.86 12.76
N ARG A 536 19.74 10.63 13.11
CA ARG A 536 21.15 10.26 12.84
C ARG A 536 21.53 8.93 13.50
N GLU A 537 21.16 8.75 14.77
CA GLU A 537 21.44 7.53 15.53
C GLU A 537 20.67 6.31 14.99
N GLU A 538 19.39 6.47 14.68
CA GLU A 538 18.57 5.43 14.03
C GLU A 538 19.19 4.99 12.69
N LYS A 539 19.63 5.95 11.88
CA LYS A 539 20.31 5.70 10.59
C LYS A 539 21.64 4.97 10.79
N SER A 540 22.43 5.36 11.79
CA SER A 540 23.69 4.69 12.15
C SER A 540 23.46 3.23 12.54
N LEU A 541 22.52 2.99 13.45
CA LEU A 541 22.19 1.64 13.93
C LEU A 541 21.61 0.75 12.82
N LEU A 542 20.79 1.31 11.93
CA LEU A 542 20.31 0.60 10.73
C LEU A 542 21.47 0.19 9.82
N ARG A 543 22.44 1.09 9.58
CA ARG A 543 23.62 0.78 8.79
C ARG A 543 24.45 -0.33 9.42
N GLN A 544 24.71 -0.25 10.73
CA GLN A 544 25.42 -1.30 11.47
C GLN A 544 24.73 -2.66 11.38
N LYS A 545 23.40 -2.71 11.56
CA LYS A 545 22.62 -3.96 11.42
C LYS A 545 22.67 -4.51 10.00
N ALA A 546 22.61 -3.64 9.00
CA ALA A 546 22.70 -4.05 7.60
C ALA A 546 24.09 -4.61 7.25
N VAL A 547 25.16 -4.00 7.79
CA VAL A 547 26.54 -4.50 7.66
C VAL A 547 26.69 -5.85 8.38
N SER A 548 26.23 -5.98 9.63
CA SER A 548 26.27 -7.25 10.38
C SER A 548 25.48 -8.36 9.69
N SER A 549 24.28 -8.05 9.17
CA SER A 549 23.48 -9.00 8.40
C SER A 549 24.18 -9.41 7.10
N SER A 550 24.85 -8.47 6.42
CA SER A 550 25.63 -8.75 5.22
C SER A 550 26.84 -9.63 5.53
N ARG A 551 27.53 -9.38 6.65
CA ARG A 551 28.65 -10.19 7.13
C ARG A 551 28.22 -11.62 7.46
N ASN A 552 27.09 -11.78 8.16
CA ASN A 552 26.54 -13.11 8.46
C ASN A 552 26.15 -13.87 7.18
N LEU A 553 25.69 -13.15 6.15
CA LEU A 553 25.36 -13.73 4.85
C LEU A 553 26.62 -14.21 4.11
N VAL A 554 27.67 -13.37 4.05
CA VAL A 554 28.97 -13.72 3.47
C VAL A 554 29.59 -14.90 4.21
N ASN A 555 29.68 -14.85 5.54
CA ASN A 555 30.19 -15.95 6.36
C ASN A 555 29.39 -17.24 6.14
N SER A 556 28.05 -17.16 6.03
CA SER A 556 27.23 -18.34 5.73
C SER A 556 27.57 -18.96 4.39
N VAL A 557 28.00 -18.18 3.39
CA VAL A 557 28.41 -18.69 2.07
C VAL A 557 29.82 -19.27 2.13
N LEU A 558 30.75 -18.59 2.81
CA LEU A 558 32.11 -19.11 3.03
C LEU A 558 32.12 -20.46 3.77
N LEU A 559 31.14 -20.69 4.66
CA LEU A 559 30.94 -21.95 5.37
C LEU A 559 30.12 -22.99 4.56
N GLY A 560 30.07 -22.88 3.23
CA GLY A 560 29.41 -23.84 2.34
C GLY A 560 27.93 -23.56 2.04
N GLY A 561 27.38 -22.41 2.44
CA GLY A 561 26.03 -22.00 2.08
C GLY A 561 25.90 -21.54 0.62
N SER A 562 24.70 -21.60 0.05
CA SER A 562 24.47 -21.22 -1.35
C SER A 562 24.81 -19.75 -1.65
N ALA A 563 25.68 -19.52 -2.63
CA ALA A 563 26.07 -18.19 -3.11
C ALA A 563 24.90 -17.37 -3.70
N LYS A 564 23.82 -18.02 -4.15
CA LYS A 564 22.58 -17.34 -4.58
C LYS A 564 21.98 -16.47 -3.48
N ARG A 565 22.27 -16.77 -2.21
CA ARG A 565 21.80 -15.99 -1.07
C ARG A 565 22.44 -14.60 -0.99
N LEU A 566 23.62 -14.39 -1.58
CA LEU A 566 24.27 -13.07 -1.66
C LEU A 566 23.52 -12.10 -2.57
N PHE A 567 22.79 -12.64 -3.55
CA PHE A 567 22.06 -11.88 -4.57
C PHE A 567 20.61 -12.38 -4.65
N PRO A 568 19.77 -12.06 -3.63
CA PRO A 568 18.39 -12.55 -3.57
C PRO A 568 17.50 -12.04 -4.72
N SER A 569 17.96 -11.06 -5.50
CA SER A 569 17.36 -10.68 -6.77
C SER A 569 18.44 -10.45 -7.83
N LEU A 570 18.08 -10.62 -9.11
CA LEU A 570 18.97 -10.45 -10.27
C LEU A 570 19.61 -9.05 -10.36
N ASN A 571 19.08 -8.06 -9.62
CA ASN A 571 19.58 -6.68 -9.56
C ASN A 571 20.03 -6.28 -8.14
N ALA A 572 20.28 -7.24 -7.25
CA ALA A 572 20.73 -6.95 -5.90
C ALA A 572 22.16 -6.39 -5.92
N ARG A 573 22.37 -5.26 -5.23
CA ARG A 573 23.73 -4.75 -4.97
C ARG A 573 24.51 -5.79 -4.16
N PRO A 574 25.84 -5.86 -4.33
CA PRO A 574 26.69 -6.67 -3.48
C PRO A 574 26.44 -6.38 -1.99
N PRO A 575 26.59 -7.39 -1.10
CA PRO A 575 26.47 -7.21 0.35
C PRO A 575 27.26 -5.99 0.84
N LEU A 576 26.68 -5.20 1.75
CA LEU A 576 27.27 -3.93 2.24
C LEU A 576 28.65 -4.10 2.90
N VAL A 577 28.97 -5.31 3.35
CA VAL A 577 30.29 -5.64 3.92
C VAL A 577 31.39 -5.66 2.87
N LEU A 578 31.05 -5.91 1.60
CA LEU A 578 32.00 -5.94 0.50
C LEU A 578 32.26 -4.55 -0.09
N SER A 579 31.41 -3.55 0.21
CA SER A 579 31.61 -2.18 -0.25
C SER A 579 32.54 -1.41 0.69
N LEU A 580 33.67 -0.90 0.18
CA LEU A 580 34.58 -0.04 0.94
C LEU A 580 33.89 1.31 1.24
N SER A 581 34.01 1.79 2.48
CA SER A 581 33.33 3.01 2.94
C SER A 581 33.70 4.26 2.16
N ASN A 582 34.88 4.27 1.55
CA ASN A 582 35.49 5.45 0.94
C ASN A 582 35.31 5.49 -0.59
N ASN A 583 34.95 4.37 -1.22
CA ASN A 583 34.70 4.32 -2.65
C ASN A 583 33.64 3.24 -2.98
N PRO A 584 32.42 3.64 -3.39
CA PRO A 584 31.31 2.72 -3.63
C PRO A 584 31.51 1.80 -4.84
N ASN A 585 32.58 2.01 -5.64
CA ASN A 585 32.90 1.22 -6.82
C ASN A 585 34.03 0.20 -6.58
N THR A 586 34.66 0.21 -5.42
CA THR A 586 35.70 -0.76 -5.05
C THR A 586 35.14 -1.77 -4.06
N PHE A 587 35.33 -3.04 -4.40
CA PHE A 587 34.87 -4.17 -3.59
C PHE A 587 36.07 -4.85 -2.93
N LEU A 588 35.89 -5.30 -1.69
CA LEU A 588 36.82 -6.21 -1.04
C LEU A 588 36.70 -7.58 -1.73
N THR A 589 37.73 -7.96 -2.48
CA THR A 589 37.81 -9.25 -3.19
C THR A 589 38.66 -10.27 -2.46
N ASP A 590 39.49 -9.84 -1.52
CA ASP A 590 40.37 -10.74 -0.77
C ASP A 590 39.59 -11.45 0.36
N PRO A 591 39.53 -12.80 0.36
CA PRO A 591 38.85 -13.58 1.40
C PRO A 591 39.39 -13.35 2.81
N ALA A 592 40.70 -13.09 2.95
CA ALA A 592 41.34 -12.91 4.25
C ALA A 592 40.90 -11.59 4.93
N THR A 593 40.74 -10.53 4.13
CA THR A 593 40.22 -9.24 4.60
C THR A 593 38.69 -9.25 4.78
N ALA A 594 37.95 -9.97 3.94
CA ALA A 594 36.49 -10.08 4.04
C ALA A 594 36.00 -10.82 5.31
N GLY A 595 36.79 -11.77 5.83
CA GLY A 595 36.47 -12.48 7.08
C GLY A 595 36.82 -11.69 8.36
N ARG A 596 37.91 -10.91 8.33
CA ARG A 596 38.43 -10.19 9.52
C ARG A 596 37.77 -8.83 9.78
N GLY A 597 37.27 -8.12 8.76
CA GLY A 597 36.75 -6.74 8.83
C GLY A 597 35.34 -6.56 9.38
#